data_AF-A0A183HCV9-F1
#
_entry.id   AF-A0A183HCV9-F1
#
_cell.length_a   1.000
_cell.length_b   1.000
_cell.length_c   1.000
_cell.angle_alpha   90.00
_cell.angle_beta   90.00
_cell.angle_gamma   90.00
#
_symmetry.space_group_name_H-M   'P 1'
#
loop_
_entity.id
_entity.type
_entity.pdbx_description
1 polymer ?
#
loop_
_entity_poly.entity_id
_entity_poly.type
_entity_poly.pdbx_seq_one_letter_code
_entity_poly.pdbx_strand_id
1 'polypeptide(L)'
;MQLQCSVLIVPRTLLTSKSRQRYSNGILILRRSKVSEISEFELVLITHQNRNGQLLYITRGSIERIHSAKIQFGSVTIEMNNPSVLICIKEASILALRNFISKLQQISKGEEVILDEDKKVTSSNFASFRKRLIMTSKKQYKEHKLGFPSYLQELVMSNIGLASVDSRWFGATSLHRLDLSGNKLGRSDAFGTKFLNIVRLRHLKVLVLADNEIQDISDDLWNALPENLLSLDLSNNQISYLSPCCTRFPQMTHLSLSHNRIEELPRTVRFAKLINRFLEFIIKKFEM
;
A
#
# COMPACT_ATOMS: atom_id res chain seq x y z
N MET A 1 -12.08 -1.81 -22.52
CA MET A 1 -11.10 -1.95 -21.40
C MET A 1 -11.75 -1.58 -20.07
N GLN A 2 -11.43 -2.28 -18.96
CA GLN A 2 -12.01 -2.02 -17.63
C GLN A 2 -10.94 -1.78 -16.56
N LEU A 3 -11.24 -0.91 -15.61
CA LEU A 3 -10.40 -0.59 -14.46
C LEU A 3 -11.25 -0.60 -13.18
N GLN A 4 -11.01 -1.60 -12.33
CA GLN A 4 -11.56 -1.61 -10.97
C GLN A 4 -10.77 -0.63 -10.10
N CYS A 5 -11.48 0.26 -9.39
CA CYS A 5 -10.88 1.29 -8.55
C CYS A 5 -11.85 1.80 -7.49
N SER A 6 -11.31 2.52 -6.51
CA SER A 6 -12.07 3.43 -5.67
C SER A 6 -12.10 4.79 -6.35
N VAL A 7 -13.28 5.29 -6.69
CA VAL A 7 -13.45 6.46 -7.56
C VAL A 7 -14.37 7.50 -6.94
N LEU A 8 -14.04 8.75 -7.20
CA LEU A 8 -14.81 9.92 -6.80
C LEU A 8 -14.84 10.90 -7.98
N ILE A 9 -16.03 11.31 -8.40
CA ILE A 9 -16.24 12.34 -9.42
C ILE A 9 -16.74 13.61 -8.73
N VAL A 10 -16.04 14.72 -8.94
CA VAL A 10 -16.39 16.01 -8.32
C VAL A 10 -16.40 17.12 -9.35
N PRO A 11 -17.41 18.01 -9.36
CA PRO A 11 -17.36 19.23 -10.14
C PRO A 11 -16.14 20.07 -9.76
N ARG A 12 -15.46 20.68 -10.74
CA ARG A 12 -14.29 21.55 -10.49
C ARG A 12 -14.64 22.76 -9.62
N THR A 13 -15.90 23.19 -9.63
CA THR A 13 -16.43 24.29 -8.81
C THR A 13 -16.55 23.97 -7.32
N LEU A 14 -16.56 22.69 -6.92
CA LEU A 14 -16.82 22.26 -5.53
C LEU A 14 -15.54 21.94 -4.72
N LEU A 15 -14.37 22.34 -5.21
CA LEU A 15 -13.07 22.12 -4.54
C LEU A 15 -12.97 22.76 -3.14
N THR A 16 -13.87 23.69 -2.80
CA THR A 16 -13.89 24.45 -1.53
C THR A 16 -14.87 23.92 -0.48
N SER A 17 -15.67 22.90 -0.81
CA SER A 17 -16.68 22.35 0.11
C SER A 17 -16.07 21.41 1.14
N LYS A 18 -16.18 21.74 2.44
CA LYS A 18 -15.78 20.89 3.59
C LYS A 18 -16.62 19.60 3.75
N SER A 19 -17.53 19.28 2.83
CA SER A 19 -18.29 18.05 2.89
C SER A 19 -17.39 16.83 2.61
N ARG A 20 -17.53 15.78 3.43
CA ARG A 20 -16.81 14.50 3.25
C ARG A 20 -17.27 13.84 1.94
N GLN A 21 -16.60 14.16 0.83
CA GLN A 21 -16.78 13.46 -0.42
C GLN A 21 -16.26 12.02 -0.27
N ARG A 22 -17.16 11.04 -0.42
CA ARG A 22 -16.86 9.63 -0.23
C ARG A 22 -16.49 8.98 -1.55
N TYR A 23 -15.39 8.25 -1.56
CA TYR A 23 -15.05 7.36 -2.67
C TYR A 23 -16.04 6.20 -2.71
N SER A 24 -16.39 5.79 -3.92
CA SER A 24 -17.21 4.61 -4.18
C SER A 24 -16.36 3.56 -4.87
N ASN A 25 -16.56 2.29 -4.51
CA ASN A 25 -16.01 1.19 -5.30
C ASN A 25 -16.69 1.22 -6.67
N GLY A 26 -15.89 1.33 -7.73
CA GLY A 26 -16.37 1.49 -9.08
C GLY A 26 -15.52 0.77 -10.11
N ILE A 27 -16.12 0.61 -11.28
CA ILE A 27 -15.46 0.08 -12.47
C ILE A 27 -15.55 1.18 -13.52
N LEU A 28 -14.38 1.67 -13.93
CA LEU A 28 -14.25 2.57 -15.06
C LEU A 28 -14.10 1.73 -16.32
N ILE A 29 -14.97 1.94 -17.29
CA ILE A 29 -14.97 1.24 -18.58
C ILE A 29 -14.64 2.27 -19.64
N LEU A 30 -13.52 2.07 -20.32
CA LEU A 30 -13.14 2.84 -21.50
C LEU A 30 -13.45 1.98 -22.73
N ARG A 31 -14.33 2.48 -23.60
CA ARG A 31 -14.83 1.78 -24.78
C ARG A 31 -15.01 2.72 -25.96
N ARG A 32 -15.17 2.18 -27.17
CA ARG A 32 -15.61 2.97 -28.33
C ARG A 32 -17.09 3.28 -28.22
N SER A 33 -17.47 4.49 -28.63
CA SER A 33 -18.86 4.91 -28.72
C SER A 33 -19.60 4.05 -29.74
N LYS A 34 -20.85 3.71 -29.41
CA LYS A 34 -21.75 2.97 -30.32
C LYS A 34 -22.73 3.88 -31.05
N VAL A 35 -22.79 5.16 -30.68
CA VAL A 35 -23.94 6.04 -30.96
C VAL A 35 -23.55 7.38 -31.61
N SER A 36 -22.28 7.81 -31.51
CA SER A 36 -21.86 9.15 -31.95
C SER A 36 -20.72 9.12 -32.96
N GLU A 37 -20.91 9.78 -34.11
CA GLU A 37 -19.85 10.06 -35.09
C GLU A 37 -18.81 11.09 -34.58
N ILE A 38 -19.17 11.88 -33.55
CA ILE A 38 -18.37 13.02 -33.05
C ILE A 38 -17.46 12.62 -31.88
N SER A 39 -17.85 11.60 -31.12
CA SER A 39 -17.09 11.11 -29.95
C SER A 39 -16.75 9.64 -30.14
N GLU A 40 -15.51 9.36 -30.53
CA GLU A 40 -15.05 7.99 -30.79
C GLU A 40 -15.00 7.11 -29.53
N PHE A 41 -14.82 7.72 -28.35
CA PHE A 41 -14.61 7.00 -27.10
C PHE A 41 -15.50 7.51 -25.96
N GLU A 42 -15.92 6.57 -25.12
CA GLU A 42 -16.75 6.78 -23.95
C GLU A 42 -16.06 6.22 -22.70
N LEU A 43 -16.18 6.96 -21.60
CA LEU A 43 -15.81 6.53 -20.27
C LEU A 43 -17.08 6.32 -19.44
N VAL A 44 -17.36 5.08 -19.07
CA VAL A 44 -18.50 4.72 -18.24
C VAL A 44 -18.03 4.40 -16.83
N LEU A 45 -18.55 5.12 -15.84
CA LEU A 45 -18.36 4.78 -14.43
C LEU A 45 -19.54 3.98 -13.91
N ILE A 46 -19.33 2.73 -13.53
CA ILE A 46 -20.34 1.91 -12.84
C ILE A 46 -19.98 1.80 -11.36
N THR A 47 -20.94 2.02 -10.47
CA THR A 47 -20.79 1.84 -9.01
C THR A 47 -21.92 0.97 -8.45
N HIS A 48 -21.82 0.55 -7.19
CA HIS A 48 -22.93 -0.15 -6.52
C HIS A 48 -24.23 0.67 -6.49
N GLN A 49 -24.12 2.00 -6.37
CA GLN A 49 -25.26 2.91 -6.29
C GLN A 49 -25.82 3.27 -7.67
N ASN A 50 -24.97 3.29 -8.69
CA ASN A 50 -25.36 3.55 -10.06
C ASN A 50 -24.88 2.43 -10.99
N ARG A 51 -25.71 1.39 -11.13
CA ARG A 51 -25.45 0.25 -12.02
C ARG A 51 -25.71 0.56 -13.51
N ASN A 52 -26.50 1.59 -13.79
CA ASN A 52 -26.74 2.05 -15.16
C ASN A 52 -25.53 2.78 -15.76
N GLY A 53 -24.59 3.17 -14.89
CA GLY A 53 -23.36 3.84 -15.27
C GLY A 53 -23.55 5.34 -15.43
N GLN A 54 -22.56 6.12 -15.00
CA GLN A 54 -22.42 7.52 -15.36
C GLN A 54 -21.54 7.61 -16.61
N LEU A 55 -22.06 8.18 -17.68
CA LEU A 55 -21.38 8.30 -18.96
C LEU A 55 -20.62 9.63 -19.05
N LEU A 56 -19.38 9.57 -19.50
CA LEU A 56 -18.53 10.72 -19.80
C LEU A 56 -17.94 10.54 -21.20
N TYR A 57 -18.16 11.49 -22.09
CA TYR A 57 -17.63 11.42 -23.45
C TYR A 57 -16.16 11.83 -23.48
N ILE A 58 -15.33 11.07 -24.18
CA ILE A 58 -13.92 11.35 -24.35
C ILE A 58 -13.70 11.77 -25.80
N THR A 59 -13.60 13.08 -26.00
CA THR A 59 -13.28 13.72 -27.29
C THR A 59 -11.88 14.33 -27.25
N ARG A 60 -11.38 14.78 -28.40
CA ARG A 60 -10.13 15.56 -28.47
C ARG A 60 -10.28 16.84 -27.62
N GLY A 61 -9.38 17.05 -26.66
CA GLY A 61 -9.43 18.19 -25.73
C GLY A 61 -10.41 18.05 -24.55
N SER A 62 -11.12 16.92 -24.43
CA SER A 62 -12.00 16.66 -23.26
C SER A 62 -11.24 16.54 -21.95
N ILE A 63 -9.98 16.08 -22.01
CA ILE A 63 -9.07 15.94 -20.87
C ILE A 63 -8.12 17.13 -20.89
N GLU A 64 -8.17 17.94 -19.83
CA GLU A 64 -7.25 19.06 -19.63
C GLU A 64 -5.89 18.56 -19.13
N ARG A 65 -5.91 17.69 -18.11
CA ARG A 65 -4.70 17.24 -17.43
C ARG A 65 -4.91 15.89 -16.75
N ILE A 66 -3.85 15.11 -16.67
CA ILE A 66 -3.80 13.88 -15.88
C ILE A 66 -2.69 14.00 -14.84
N HIS A 67 -3.08 14.07 -13.57
CA HIS A 67 -2.16 14.11 -12.44
C HIS A 67 -1.71 12.69 -12.07
N SER A 68 -0.58 12.27 -12.64
CA SER A 68 -0.04 10.91 -12.50
C SER A 68 1.10 10.77 -11.49
N ALA A 69 1.42 11.83 -10.72
CA ALA A 69 2.51 11.82 -9.74
C ALA A 69 2.40 10.69 -8.68
N LYS A 70 1.19 10.17 -8.44
CA LYS A 70 0.92 9.07 -7.50
C LYS A 70 0.51 7.76 -8.18
N ILE A 71 0.75 7.62 -9.49
CA ILE A 71 0.32 6.42 -10.26
C ILE A 71 0.97 5.14 -9.75
N GLN A 72 2.21 5.23 -9.24
CA GLN A 72 2.94 4.13 -8.60
C GLN A 72 2.29 3.64 -7.29
N PHE A 73 1.37 4.43 -6.73
CA PHE A 73 0.56 4.06 -5.56
C PHE A 73 -0.88 3.71 -5.95
N GLY A 74 -1.16 3.46 -7.23
CA GLY A 74 -2.50 3.14 -7.72
C GLY A 74 -3.47 4.32 -7.66
N SER A 75 -2.97 5.56 -7.72
CA SER A 75 -3.78 6.78 -7.64
C SER A 75 -3.49 7.76 -8.76
N VAL A 76 -4.53 8.28 -9.40
CA VAL A 76 -4.45 9.29 -10.48
C VAL A 76 -5.65 10.22 -10.37
N THR A 77 -5.48 11.50 -10.72
CA THR A 77 -6.62 12.43 -10.88
C THR A 77 -6.68 12.89 -12.33
N ILE A 78 -7.83 12.72 -12.97
CA ILE A 78 -8.08 13.14 -14.36
C ILE A 78 -8.94 14.40 -14.31
N GLU A 79 -8.49 15.46 -14.95
CA GLU A 79 -9.19 16.73 -15.08
C GLU A 79 -9.86 16.80 -16.44
N MET A 80 -11.18 16.91 -16.44
CA MET A 80 -12.01 17.00 -17.63
C MET A 80 -12.60 18.40 -17.79
N ASN A 81 -12.74 18.82 -19.04
CA ASN A 81 -13.35 20.10 -19.42
C ASN A 81 -14.84 19.97 -19.74
N ASN A 82 -15.25 18.84 -20.30
CA ASN A 82 -16.64 18.60 -20.70
C ASN A 82 -17.09 17.15 -20.40
N PRO A 83 -17.86 16.93 -19.32
CA PRO A 83 -18.24 17.91 -18.29
C PRO A 83 -17.03 18.37 -17.45
N SER A 84 -17.13 19.55 -16.82
CA SER A 84 -16.06 20.14 -16.00
C SER A 84 -15.95 19.44 -14.63
N VAL A 85 -15.23 18.31 -14.60
CA VAL A 85 -15.13 17.42 -13.44
C VAL A 85 -13.70 16.94 -13.20
N LEU A 86 -13.41 16.57 -11.95
CA LEU A 86 -12.24 15.78 -11.57
C LEU A 86 -12.68 14.34 -11.31
N ILE A 87 -12.03 13.40 -11.98
CA ILE A 87 -12.14 11.97 -11.69
C ILE A 87 -10.95 11.56 -10.85
N CYS A 88 -11.18 11.39 -9.56
CA CYS A 88 -10.19 10.94 -8.60
C CYS A 88 -10.22 9.41 -8.52
N ILE A 89 -9.16 8.77 -9.01
CA ILE A 89 -8.96 7.32 -8.97
C ILE A 89 -8.00 6.99 -7.83
N LYS A 90 -8.38 6.06 -6.98
CA LYS A 90 -7.56 5.46 -5.92
C LYS A 90 -7.70 3.95 -5.94
N GLU A 91 -6.80 3.31 -5.23
CA GLU A 91 -6.85 1.87 -4.95
C GLU A 91 -6.89 0.96 -6.18
N ALA A 92 -6.39 1.44 -7.33
CA ALA A 92 -6.34 0.63 -8.53
C ALA A 92 -5.06 -0.21 -8.58
N SER A 93 -5.11 -1.36 -9.26
CA SER A 93 -3.90 -2.11 -9.62
C SER A 93 -2.97 -1.23 -10.44
N ILE A 94 -1.69 -1.16 -10.06
CA ILE A 94 -0.71 -0.26 -10.69
C ILE A 94 -0.57 -0.57 -12.19
N LEU A 95 -0.53 -1.86 -12.56
CA LEU A 95 -0.41 -2.28 -13.95
C LEU A 95 -1.65 -1.91 -14.77
N ALA A 96 -2.84 -2.21 -14.23
CA ALA A 96 -4.10 -1.88 -14.89
C ALA A 96 -4.28 -0.36 -15.03
N LEU A 97 -3.96 0.41 -13.98
CA LEU A 97 -4.05 1.87 -13.98
C LEU A 97 -3.09 2.49 -14.99
N ARG A 98 -1.84 2.02 -15.08
CA ARG A 98 -0.88 2.51 -16.08
C ARG A 98 -1.32 2.23 -17.50
N ASN A 99 -1.81 1.01 -17.77
CA ASN A 99 -2.34 0.67 -19.09
C ASN A 99 -3.56 1.54 -19.41
N PHE A 100 -4.49 1.71 -18.47
CA PHE A 100 -5.67 2.54 -18.62
C PHE A 100 -5.32 4.00 -18.94
N ILE A 101 -4.39 4.61 -18.18
CA ILE A 101 -3.96 5.99 -18.39
C ILE A 101 -3.19 6.14 -19.71
N SER A 102 -2.36 5.17 -20.09
CA SER A 102 -1.67 5.17 -21.38
C SER A 102 -2.68 5.22 -22.54
N LYS A 103 -3.68 4.34 -22.52
CA LYS A 103 -4.76 4.29 -23.51
C LYS A 103 -5.56 5.59 -23.55
N LEU A 104 -5.89 6.15 -22.37
CA LEU A 104 -6.61 7.42 -22.27
C LEU A 104 -5.80 8.59 -22.86
N GLN A 105 -4.48 8.61 -22.64
CA GLN A 105 -3.58 9.62 -23.22
C GLN A 105 -3.48 9.51 -24.74
N GLN A 106 -3.39 8.28 -25.28
CA GLN A 106 -3.40 8.04 -26.73
C GLN A 106 -4.69 8.58 -27.36
N ILE A 107 -5.86 8.28 -26.76
CA ILE A 107 -7.15 8.82 -27.22
C ILE A 107 -7.16 10.35 -27.16
N SER A 108 -6.67 10.96 -26.08
CA SER A 108 -6.66 12.42 -25.95
C SER A 108 -5.83 13.13 -27.02
N LYS A 109 -4.83 12.43 -27.58
CA LYS A 109 -3.98 12.90 -28.69
C LYS A 109 -4.56 12.62 -30.07
N GLY A 110 -5.64 11.83 -30.17
CA GLY A 110 -6.21 11.38 -31.44
C GLY A 110 -5.43 10.23 -32.08
N GLU A 111 -4.68 9.45 -31.29
CA GLU A 111 -4.00 8.26 -31.78
C GLU A 111 -4.98 7.07 -31.89
N GLU A 112 -4.70 6.13 -32.80
CA GLU A 112 -5.52 4.93 -32.94
C GLU A 112 -5.30 3.99 -31.73
N VAL A 113 -6.39 3.62 -31.06
CA VAL A 113 -6.33 2.78 -29.85
C VAL A 113 -7.13 1.50 -30.02
N ILE A 114 -6.44 0.38 -29.77
CA ILE A 114 -7.04 -0.94 -29.58
C ILE A 114 -7.43 -1.09 -28.11
N LEU A 115 -8.71 -1.36 -27.88
CA LEU A 115 -9.31 -1.63 -26.58
C LEU A 115 -9.84 -3.07 -26.55
N ASP A 116 -9.62 -3.78 -25.45
CA ASP A 116 -10.23 -5.09 -25.23
C ASP A 116 -11.77 -4.97 -25.22
N GLU A 117 -12.45 -6.01 -25.71
CA GLU A 117 -13.90 -6.11 -25.75
C GLU A 117 -14.55 -5.87 -24.37
N ASP A 118 -15.73 -5.25 -24.40
CA ASP A 118 -16.53 -4.96 -23.21
C ASP A 118 -17.05 -6.25 -22.58
N LYS A 119 -16.38 -6.70 -21.52
CA LYS A 119 -16.91 -7.77 -20.67
C LYS A 119 -18.14 -7.28 -19.91
N LYS A 120 -19.20 -8.09 -19.82
CA LYS A 120 -20.37 -7.75 -19.01
C LYS A 120 -19.94 -7.52 -17.56
N VAL A 121 -20.29 -6.38 -16.99
CA VAL A 121 -20.05 -6.11 -15.57
C VAL A 121 -21.03 -6.95 -14.74
N THR A 122 -20.46 -7.79 -13.88
CA THR A 122 -21.17 -8.68 -12.96
C THR A 122 -20.90 -8.27 -11.51
N SER A 123 -21.65 -8.84 -10.56
CA SER A 123 -21.47 -8.57 -9.13
C SER A 123 -20.06 -8.90 -8.63
N SER A 124 -19.39 -9.89 -9.22
CA SER A 124 -18.01 -10.26 -8.87
C SER A 124 -16.98 -9.20 -9.28
N ASN A 125 -17.27 -8.34 -10.25
CA ASN A 125 -16.39 -7.23 -10.62
C ASN A 125 -16.32 -6.13 -9.55
N PHE A 126 -17.28 -6.10 -8.62
CA PHE A 126 -17.24 -5.22 -7.46
C PHE A 126 -16.69 -5.90 -6.20
N ALA A 127 -16.20 -7.14 -6.31
CA ALA A 127 -15.58 -7.81 -5.18
C ALA A 127 -14.47 -6.92 -4.61
N SER A 128 -14.50 -6.71 -3.29
CA SER A 128 -13.46 -5.97 -2.57
C SER A 128 -12.08 -6.39 -3.06
N PHE A 129 -11.19 -5.42 -3.28
CA PHE A 129 -9.79 -5.74 -3.52
C PHE A 129 -9.28 -6.69 -2.45
N ARG A 130 -8.44 -7.65 -2.84
CA ARG A 130 -7.76 -8.50 -1.86
C ARG A 130 -6.86 -7.62 -1.01
N LYS A 131 -7.27 -7.41 0.24
CA LYS A 131 -6.56 -6.60 1.23
C LYS A 131 -5.36 -7.33 1.83
N ARG A 132 -5.30 -8.65 1.67
CA ARG A 132 -4.20 -9.51 2.06
C ARG A 132 -3.52 -10.11 0.83
N LEU A 133 -2.20 -10.00 0.80
CA LEU A 133 -1.36 -10.53 -0.26
C LEU A 133 -0.23 -11.35 0.35
N ILE A 134 -0.08 -12.57 -0.12
CA ILE A 134 0.95 -13.52 0.32
C ILE A 134 1.86 -13.82 -0.86
N MET A 135 3.15 -13.53 -0.70
CA MET A 135 4.19 -13.98 -1.61
C MET A 135 4.77 -15.28 -1.05
N THR A 136 4.67 -16.36 -1.81
CA THR A 136 5.18 -17.68 -1.40
C THR A 136 6.55 -17.99 -2.00
N SER A 137 7.03 -17.16 -2.93
CA SER A 137 8.33 -17.36 -3.56
C SER A 137 8.98 -16.05 -4.03
N LYS A 138 10.31 -16.09 -4.18
CA LYS A 138 11.10 -15.00 -4.75
C LYS A 138 10.73 -14.69 -6.21
N LYS A 139 10.24 -15.69 -6.96
CA LYS A 139 9.79 -15.52 -8.35
C LYS A 139 8.54 -14.62 -8.40
N GLN A 140 7.52 -14.96 -7.62
CA GLN A 140 6.29 -14.17 -7.50
C GLN A 140 6.58 -12.73 -7.03
N TYR A 141 7.51 -12.57 -6.10
CA TYR A 141 7.96 -11.25 -5.65
C TYR A 141 8.60 -10.41 -6.77
N LYS A 142 9.44 -11.03 -7.61
CA LYS A 142 10.10 -10.34 -8.75
C LYS A 142 9.11 -9.88 -9.82
N GLU A 143 7.95 -10.51 -9.95
CA GLU A 143 6.89 -10.09 -10.87
C GLU A 143 6.27 -8.74 -10.46
N HIS A 144 6.33 -8.38 -9.18
CA HIS A 144 5.80 -7.13 -8.63
C HIS A 144 6.78 -5.95 -8.80
N LYS A 145 7.32 -5.76 -10.02
CA LYS A 145 8.35 -4.75 -10.33
C LYS A 145 7.98 -3.33 -9.91
N LEU A 146 6.69 -3.00 -9.92
CA LEU A 146 6.17 -1.66 -9.62
C LEU A 146 5.82 -1.44 -8.15
N GLY A 147 5.99 -2.45 -7.31
CA GLY A 147 5.66 -2.43 -5.90
C GLY A 147 4.23 -2.88 -5.60
N PHE A 148 3.76 -2.52 -4.41
CA PHE A 148 2.53 -3.05 -3.83
C PHE A 148 1.42 -2.01 -3.79
N PRO A 149 0.15 -2.40 -3.99
CA PRO A 149 -0.95 -1.45 -3.99
C PRO A 149 -1.12 -0.73 -2.64
N SER A 150 -1.44 0.57 -2.68
CA SER A 150 -1.55 1.42 -1.48
C SER A 150 -2.67 1.02 -0.52
N TYR A 151 -3.69 0.33 -0.99
CA TYR A 151 -4.85 -0.15 -0.21
C TYR A 151 -4.58 -1.46 0.55
N LEU A 152 -3.45 -2.12 0.28
CA LEU A 152 -3.14 -3.40 0.89
C LEU A 152 -3.04 -3.24 2.40
N GLN A 153 -3.74 -4.10 3.16
CA GLN A 153 -3.76 -4.08 4.63
C GLN A 153 -2.83 -5.12 5.22
N GLU A 154 -2.60 -6.22 4.52
CA GLU A 154 -1.67 -7.27 4.95
C GLU A 154 -0.76 -7.69 3.80
N LEU A 155 0.54 -7.60 4.02
CA LEU A 155 1.57 -8.11 3.11
C LEU A 155 2.40 -9.15 3.85
N VAL A 156 2.40 -10.38 3.34
CA VAL A 156 3.15 -11.50 3.90
C VAL A 156 4.17 -11.98 2.89
N MET A 157 5.44 -11.93 3.25
CA MET A 157 6.58 -12.33 2.42
C MET A 157 7.56 -13.15 3.28
N SER A 158 7.04 -14.15 3.99
CA SER A 158 7.85 -15.00 4.88
C SER A 158 8.59 -16.08 4.09
N ASN A 159 9.84 -16.36 4.44
CA ASN A 159 10.63 -17.48 3.88
C ASN A 159 10.81 -17.44 2.34
N ILE A 160 10.96 -16.25 1.76
CA ILE A 160 11.19 -16.11 0.31
C ILE A 160 12.63 -15.70 -0.06
N GLY A 161 13.55 -15.66 0.91
CA GLY A 161 14.97 -15.40 0.68
C GLY A 161 15.29 -13.98 0.21
N LEU A 162 14.58 -12.98 0.72
CA LEU A 162 14.94 -11.57 0.59
C LEU A 162 16.23 -11.31 1.36
N ALA A 163 17.18 -10.58 0.77
CA ALA A 163 18.48 -10.29 1.40
C ALA A 163 18.72 -8.79 1.60
N SER A 164 17.75 -7.96 1.25
CA SER A 164 17.85 -6.51 1.37
C SER A 164 16.46 -5.90 1.46
N VAL A 165 16.40 -4.74 2.11
CA VAL A 165 15.18 -3.94 2.22
C VAL A 165 14.83 -3.33 0.88
N ASP A 166 13.56 -3.43 0.50
CA ASP A 166 13.05 -2.89 -0.76
C ASP A 166 12.09 -1.73 -0.50
N SER A 167 12.33 -0.59 -1.15
CA SER A 167 11.52 0.61 -0.98
C SER A 167 10.06 0.41 -1.41
N ARG A 168 9.80 -0.58 -2.28
CA ARG A 168 8.47 -0.92 -2.78
C ARG A 168 7.48 -1.33 -1.69
N TRP A 169 7.94 -1.90 -0.57
CA TRP A 169 7.08 -2.33 0.54
C TRP A 169 6.35 -1.14 1.17
N PHE A 170 7.06 -0.03 1.30
CA PHE A 170 6.58 1.19 1.97
C PHE A 170 5.63 2.02 1.10
N GLY A 171 5.33 1.57 -0.12
CA GLY A 171 4.27 2.13 -0.96
C GLY A 171 2.86 1.66 -0.59
N ALA A 172 2.76 0.55 0.14
CA ALA A 172 1.49 0.03 0.64
C ALA A 172 1.07 0.76 1.93
N THR A 173 0.73 2.04 1.81
CA THR A 173 0.57 2.94 2.97
C THR A 173 -0.59 2.60 3.90
N SER A 174 -1.54 1.75 3.48
CA SER A 174 -2.66 1.28 4.30
C SER A 174 -2.37 -0.03 5.06
N LEU A 175 -1.10 -0.48 5.05
CA LEU A 175 -0.71 -1.71 5.75
C LEU A 175 -0.97 -1.62 7.25
N HIS A 176 -1.62 -2.64 7.76
CA HIS A 176 -1.81 -2.92 9.18
C HIS A 176 -0.91 -4.07 9.64
N ARG A 177 -0.58 -5.02 8.75
CA ARG A 177 0.34 -6.12 9.01
C ARG A 177 1.38 -6.24 7.90
N LEU A 178 2.65 -6.20 8.29
CA LEU A 178 3.78 -6.50 7.41
C LEU A 178 4.56 -7.65 8.01
N ASP A 179 4.64 -8.75 7.28
CA ASP A 179 5.32 -9.96 7.69
C ASP A 179 6.46 -10.27 6.71
N LEU A 180 7.68 -10.18 7.22
CA LEU A 180 8.94 -10.35 6.50
C LEU A 180 9.79 -11.46 7.16
N SER A 181 9.19 -12.36 7.95
CA SER A 181 9.97 -13.34 8.71
C SER A 181 10.74 -14.35 7.85
N GLY A 182 11.81 -14.92 8.39
CA GLY A 182 12.56 -15.98 7.72
C GLY A 182 13.21 -15.52 6.42
N ASN A 183 13.69 -14.28 6.41
CA ASN A 183 14.47 -13.72 5.31
C ASN A 183 15.90 -13.45 5.82
N LYS A 184 16.68 -12.68 5.06
CA LYS A 184 18.09 -12.40 5.34
C LYS A 184 18.34 -10.90 5.31
N LEU A 185 17.37 -10.12 5.81
CA LEU A 185 17.38 -8.66 5.66
C LEU A 185 18.53 -8.00 6.43
N GLY A 186 18.94 -8.58 7.57
CA GLY A 186 20.03 -8.09 8.39
C GLY A 186 21.43 -8.30 7.81
N ARG A 187 21.59 -9.12 6.76
CA ARG A 187 22.89 -9.30 6.07
C ARG A 187 23.34 -8.05 5.29
N SER A 188 22.41 -7.16 4.99
CA SER A 188 22.72 -5.94 4.24
C SER A 188 23.05 -4.81 5.21
N ASP A 189 24.22 -4.20 5.07
CA ASP A 189 24.61 -3.01 5.86
C ASP A 189 23.64 -1.84 5.68
N ALA A 190 22.88 -1.83 4.57
CA ALA A 190 21.86 -0.84 4.29
C ALA A 190 20.49 -1.16 4.95
N PHE A 191 20.39 -2.18 5.80
CA PHE A 191 19.14 -2.53 6.49
C PHE A 191 18.58 -1.33 7.24
N GLY A 192 19.34 -0.79 8.20
CA GLY A 192 18.88 0.32 9.05
C GLY A 192 18.42 1.52 8.24
N THR A 193 19.28 2.01 7.34
CA THR A 193 19.01 3.20 6.53
C THR A 193 17.83 3.04 5.58
N LYS A 194 17.69 1.89 4.91
CA LYS A 194 16.56 1.66 4.00
C LYS A 194 15.25 1.42 4.75
N PHE A 195 15.31 0.75 5.89
CA PHE A 195 14.12 0.43 6.68
C PHE A 195 13.50 1.67 7.34
N LEU A 196 14.21 2.79 7.46
CA LEU A 196 13.64 4.08 7.90
C LEU A 196 12.40 4.51 7.09
N ASN A 197 12.26 4.05 5.84
CA ASN A 197 11.05 4.28 5.05
C ASN A 197 9.76 3.68 5.67
N ILE A 198 9.87 2.85 6.71
CA ILE A 198 8.76 2.35 7.52
C ILE A 198 7.89 3.48 8.10
N VAL A 199 8.45 4.69 8.27
CA VAL A 199 7.71 5.91 8.70
C VAL A 199 6.53 6.24 7.79
N ARG A 200 6.52 5.74 6.54
CA ARG A 200 5.40 5.90 5.59
C ARG A 200 4.19 5.02 5.94
N LEU A 201 4.38 3.94 6.70
CA LEU A 201 3.34 2.98 7.07
C LEU A 201 2.63 3.39 8.37
N ARG A 202 2.00 4.56 8.37
CA ARG A 202 1.38 5.19 9.56
C ARG A 202 0.21 4.41 10.19
N HIS A 203 -0.27 3.35 9.52
CA HIS A 203 -1.37 2.51 9.98
C HIS A 203 -0.90 1.13 10.45
N LEU A 204 0.41 0.87 10.44
CA LEU A 204 0.96 -0.44 10.77
C LEU A 204 0.72 -0.76 12.25
N LYS A 205 0.16 -1.94 12.50
CA LYS A 205 -0.13 -2.45 13.84
C LYS A 205 0.70 -3.68 14.18
N VAL A 206 1.07 -4.47 13.18
CA VAL A 206 1.82 -5.70 13.35
C VAL A 206 3.00 -5.70 12.39
N LEU A 207 4.20 -5.84 12.95
CA LEU A 207 5.44 -5.99 12.18
C LEU A 207 6.14 -7.28 12.62
N VAL A 208 6.35 -8.20 11.67
CA VAL A 208 7.08 -9.45 11.91
C VAL A 208 8.39 -9.42 11.14
N LEU A 209 9.48 -9.40 11.89
CA LEU A 209 10.87 -9.39 11.42
C LEU A 209 11.67 -10.55 12.02
N ALA A 210 10.98 -11.57 12.57
CA ALA A 210 11.61 -12.75 13.13
C ALA A 210 12.51 -13.45 12.10
N ASP A 211 13.61 -14.06 12.55
CA ASP A 211 14.52 -14.84 11.69
C ASP A 211 15.00 -14.04 10.46
N ASN A 212 15.72 -12.94 10.69
CA ASN A 212 16.23 -12.06 9.64
C ASN A 212 17.72 -11.74 9.74
N GLU A 213 18.43 -12.37 10.68
CA GLU A 213 19.85 -12.11 10.96
C GLU A 213 20.15 -10.63 11.29
N ILE A 214 19.17 -9.91 11.87
CA ILE A 214 19.32 -8.49 12.26
C ILE A 214 20.25 -8.38 13.47
N GLN A 215 21.32 -7.59 13.35
CA GLN A 215 22.32 -7.44 14.41
C GLN A 215 22.09 -6.23 15.32
N ASP A 216 21.51 -5.15 14.77
CA ASP A 216 21.26 -3.93 15.54
C ASP A 216 20.04 -3.18 14.97
N ILE A 217 19.38 -2.44 15.84
CA ILE A 217 18.29 -1.52 15.53
C ILE A 217 18.63 -0.19 16.19
N SER A 218 19.06 0.77 15.37
CA SER A 218 19.44 2.10 15.85
C SER A 218 18.27 2.86 16.49
N ASP A 219 18.59 3.85 17.31
CA ASP A 219 17.60 4.74 17.92
C ASP A 219 16.71 5.41 16.86
N ASP A 220 17.28 5.83 15.74
CA ASP A 220 16.52 6.39 14.61
C ASP A 220 15.50 5.41 14.05
N LEU A 221 15.86 4.13 13.93
CA LEU A 221 14.95 3.11 13.44
C LEU A 221 13.84 2.82 14.45
N TRP A 222 14.15 2.75 15.75
CA TRP A 222 13.13 2.66 16.80
C TRP A 222 12.15 3.84 16.77
N ASN A 223 12.67 5.06 16.55
CA ASN A 223 11.85 6.28 16.45
C ASN A 223 11.05 6.36 15.14
N ALA A 224 11.52 5.73 14.06
CA ALA A 224 10.80 5.68 12.78
C ALA A 224 9.63 4.69 12.77
N LEU A 225 9.62 3.71 13.69
CA LEU A 225 8.51 2.77 13.82
C LEU A 225 7.22 3.49 14.23
N PRO A 226 6.06 3.15 13.63
CA PRO A 226 4.79 3.82 13.95
C PRO A 226 4.38 3.68 15.42
N GLU A 227 3.97 4.77 16.07
CA GLU A 227 3.60 4.77 17.49
C GLU A 227 2.36 3.91 17.80
N ASN A 228 1.54 3.62 16.79
CA ASN A 228 0.34 2.80 16.88
C ASN A 228 0.61 1.28 16.74
N LEU A 229 1.87 0.86 16.78
CA LEU A 229 2.26 -0.55 16.70
C LEU A 229 1.76 -1.31 17.93
N LEU A 230 1.07 -2.41 17.69
CA LEU A 230 0.50 -3.29 18.73
C LEU A 230 1.37 -4.53 18.96
N SER A 231 2.02 -5.02 17.90
CA SER A 231 2.85 -6.21 17.93
C SER A 231 4.11 -6.03 17.08
N LEU A 232 5.27 -6.30 17.68
CA LEU A 232 6.56 -6.35 17.02
C LEU A 232 7.25 -7.66 17.35
N ASP A 233 7.55 -8.46 16.33
CA ASP A 233 8.32 -9.70 16.49
C ASP A 233 9.70 -9.54 15.86
N LEU A 234 10.72 -9.56 16.72
CA LEU A 234 12.14 -9.51 16.40
C LEU A 234 12.86 -10.77 16.89
N SER A 235 12.13 -11.85 17.17
CA SER A 235 12.73 -13.10 17.65
C SER A 235 13.68 -13.73 16.65
N ASN A 236 14.62 -14.57 17.13
CA ASN A 236 15.57 -15.29 16.29
C ASN A 236 16.41 -14.34 15.41
N ASN A 237 16.83 -13.22 15.97
CA ASN A 237 17.78 -12.32 15.35
C ASN A 237 19.10 -12.35 16.14
N GLN A 238 20.01 -11.41 15.88
CA GLN A 238 21.33 -11.33 16.50
C GLN A 238 21.52 -10.02 17.28
N ILE A 239 20.41 -9.42 17.74
CA ILE A 239 20.40 -8.13 18.42
C ILE A 239 21.14 -8.25 19.75
N SER A 240 22.22 -7.48 19.93
CA SER A 240 23.00 -7.45 21.16
C SER A 240 22.64 -6.29 22.09
N TYR A 241 22.22 -5.16 21.52
CA TYR A 241 21.84 -3.96 22.26
C TYR A 241 20.35 -3.64 22.09
N LEU A 242 19.67 -3.37 23.19
CA LEU A 242 18.28 -2.91 23.19
C LEU A 242 18.22 -1.43 23.59
N SER A 243 17.95 -0.57 22.61
CA SER A 243 17.79 0.87 22.83
C SER A 243 16.66 1.21 23.83
N PRO A 244 16.84 2.22 24.69
CA PRO A 244 15.75 2.76 25.51
C PRO A 244 14.51 3.20 24.72
N CYS A 245 14.67 3.57 23.44
CA CYS A 245 13.59 3.97 22.53
C CYS A 245 12.59 2.83 22.24
N CYS A 246 12.91 1.57 22.56
CA CYS A 246 11.98 0.44 22.42
C CYS A 246 10.72 0.56 23.26
N THR A 247 10.70 1.44 24.27
CA THR A 247 9.58 1.65 25.19
C THR A 247 8.58 2.71 24.73
N ARG A 248 8.79 3.36 23.59
CA ARG A 248 8.01 4.52 23.15
C ARG A 248 6.58 4.23 22.67
N PHE A 249 6.18 2.96 22.59
CA PHE A 249 4.93 2.55 21.94
C PHE A 249 3.79 2.41 22.97
N PRO A 250 2.93 3.44 23.13
CA PRO A 250 1.91 3.44 24.20
C PRO A 250 0.83 2.37 24.02
N GLN A 251 0.67 1.83 22.81
CA GLN A 251 -0.35 0.83 22.47
C GLN A 251 0.23 -0.58 22.28
N MET A 252 1.55 -0.77 22.44
CA MET A 252 2.19 -2.06 22.18
C MET A 252 1.79 -3.07 23.25
N THR A 253 1.31 -4.23 22.79
CA THR A 253 0.85 -5.34 23.62
C THR A 253 1.77 -6.56 23.52
N HIS A 254 2.53 -6.67 22.42
CA HIS A 254 3.43 -7.78 22.15
C HIS A 254 4.75 -7.25 21.59
N LEU A 255 5.85 -7.56 22.27
CA LEU A 255 7.20 -7.37 21.76
C LEU A 255 7.96 -8.68 21.98
N SER A 256 8.37 -9.34 20.91
CA SER A 256 9.16 -10.57 21.00
C SER A 256 10.61 -10.29 20.64
N LEU A 257 11.52 -10.54 21.59
CA LEU A 257 12.97 -10.43 21.42
C LEU A 257 13.66 -11.76 21.77
N SER A 258 12.92 -12.86 21.85
CA SER A 258 13.46 -14.18 22.17
C SER A 258 14.55 -14.61 21.18
N HIS A 259 15.50 -15.42 21.63
CA HIS A 259 16.61 -15.91 20.80
C HIS A 259 17.38 -14.78 20.09
N ASN A 260 17.69 -13.71 20.83
CA ASN A 260 18.66 -12.68 20.45
C ASN A 260 19.90 -12.77 21.34
N ARG A 261 20.83 -11.81 21.21
CA ARG A 261 22.08 -11.73 21.98
C ARG A 261 22.05 -10.61 23.02
N ILE A 262 20.85 -10.20 23.48
CA ILE A 262 20.68 -9.10 24.42
C ILE A 262 21.25 -9.52 25.78
N GLU A 263 22.24 -8.76 26.24
CA GLU A 263 22.93 -8.97 27.52
C GLU A 263 22.50 -7.98 28.60
N GLU A 264 21.84 -6.87 28.25
CA GLU A 264 21.34 -5.92 29.23
C GLU A 264 20.01 -5.33 28.77
N LEU A 265 19.11 -5.09 29.73
CA LEU A 265 17.86 -4.38 29.48
C LEU A 265 18.02 -2.90 29.87
N PRO A 266 17.59 -1.94 29.03
CA PRO A 266 17.65 -0.54 29.38
C PRO A 266 16.73 -0.27 30.58
N ARG A 267 17.15 0.66 31.46
CA ARG A 267 16.39 0.99 32.69
C ARG A 267 14.93 1.37 32.41
N THR A 268 14.65 1.95 31.24
CA THR A 268 13.30 2.32 30.81
C THR A 268 12.34 1.14 30.70
N VAL A 269 12.81 -0.06 30.33
CA VAL A 269 11.97 -1.26 30.22
C VAL A 269 11.48 -1.73 31.58
N ARG A 270 12.29 -1.56 32.64
CA ARG A 270 11.90 -1.91 34.02
C ARG A 270 10.69 -1.12 34.53
N PHE A 271 10.41 0.05 33.96
CA PHE A 271 9.30 0.93 34.35
C PHE A 271 8.14 0.94 33.36
N ALA A 272 8.28 0.32 32.18
CA ALA A 272 7.23 0.31 31.17
C ALA A 272 6.12 -0.67 31.57
N LYS A 273 4.85 -0.25 31.52
CA LYS A 273 3.64 -1.11 31.68
C LYS A 273 3.54 -2.27 30.67
N LEU A 274 4.48 -2.34 29.73
CA LEU A 274 4.68 -3.41 28.77
C LEU A 274 4.87 -4.78 29.46
N ILE A 275 5.26 -4.84 30.73
CA ILE A 275 5.69 -6.03 31.50
C ILE A 275 4.80 -7.31 31.39
N ASN A 276 3.51 -7.24 31.06
CA ASN A 276 2.61 -8.41 31.19
C ASN A 276 2.79 -9.56 30.18
N ARG A 277 3.62 -9.43 29.13
CA ARG A 277 3.98 -10.55 28.22
C ARG A 277 5.44 -10.52 27.75
N PHE A 278 6.24 -9.68 28.39
CA PHE A 278 7.45 -9.11 27.81
C PHE A 278 8.67 -10.03 27.86
N LEU A 279 8.72 -10.98 28.78
CA LEU A 279 10.00 -11.45 29.28
C LEU A 279 9.98 -12.89 29.84
N GLU A 280 9.09 -13.79 29.43
CA GLU A 280 9.15 -15.18 29.94
C GLU A 280 10.50 -15.88 29.65
N PHE A 281 11.25 -15.41 28.63
CA PHE A 281 12.54 -15.99 28.26
C PHE A 281 13.78 -15.15 28.60
N ILE A 282 13.70 -13.81 28.56
CA ILE A 282 14.86 -12.95 28.86
C ILE A 282 15.05 -12.81 30.38
N ILE A 283 13.97 -12.70 31.18
CA ILE A 283 14.10 -12.62 32.65
C ILE A 283 14.72 -13.89 33.24
N LYS A 284 14.41 -15.09 32.73
CA LYS A 284 15.05 -16.34 33.19
C LYS A 284 16.59 -16.34 33.06
N LYS A 285 17.16 -15.49 32.19
CA LYS A 285 18.62 -15.34 32.02
C LYS A 285 19.23 -14.29 32.96
N PHE A 286 18.43 -13.37 33.52
CA PHE A 286 18.86 -12.28 34.39
C PHE A 286 18.42 -12.41 35.85
N GLU A 287 17.64 -13.44 36.19
CA GLU A 287 17.26 -13.83 37.56
C GLU A 287 18.15 -14.93 38.18
N MET A 288 19.29 -15.26 37.54
CA MET A 288 20.40 -16.00 38.16
C MET A 288 21.57 -15.06 38.42
#